data_AF-A0A961A398-F1
#
_entry.id   AF-A0A961A398-F1
#
_cell.length_a   1.000
_cell.length_b   1.000
_cell.length_c   1.000
_cell.angle_alpha   90.00
_cell.angle_beta   90.00
_cell.angle_gamma   90.00
#
_symmetry.space_group_name_H-M   'P 1'
#
loop_
_entity.id
_entity.type
_entity.pdbx_description
1 polymer ?
#
loop_
_entity_poly.entity_id
_entity_poly.type
_entity_poly.pdbx_seq_one_letter_code
_entity_poly.pdbx_strand_id
1 'polypeptide(L)'
;MKLRQWRLCAELTQQQLANQARVARASIAHLENGYYPPSNSMARRLSTALSEQLGFELSPHDVFEQIREDGSARGYSTRRRS
;
A
#
# COMPACT_ATOMS: atom_id res chain seq x y z
N MET A 1 7.18 7.35 -0.80
CA MET A 1 6.06 6.39 -0.84
C MET A 1 4.80 7.02 -0.30
N LYS A 2 3.78 7.00 -1.13
CA LYS A 2 2.41 7.40 -0.89
C LYS A 2 1.74 6.55 0.19
N LEU A 3 1.95 5.23 0.19
CA LEU A 3 1.41 4.34 1.24
C LEU A 3 1.85 4.76 2.64
N ARG A 4 3.13 5.12 2.83
CA ARG A 4 3.64 5.61 4.11
C ARG A 4 2.97 6.93 4.50
N GLN A 5 2.75 7.83 3.55
CA GLN A 5 2.09 9.11 3.82
C GLN A 5 0.65 8.89 4.28
N TRP A 6 -0.14 8.10 3.54
CA TRP A 6 -1.52 7.79 3.93
C TRP A 6 -1.60 7.12 5.30
N ARG A 7 -0.71 6.17 5.58
CA ARG A 7 -0.65 5.51 6.89
C ARG A 7 -0.36 6.49 8.03
N LEU A 8 0.58 7.42 7.82
CA LEU A 8 0.91 8.43 8.83
C LEU A 8 -0.22 9.46 9.02
N CYS A 9 -0.88 9.87 7.94
CA CYS A 9 -2.09 10.71 8.01
C CYS A 9 -3.24 10.02 8.74
N ALA A 10 -3.33 8.69 8.62
CA ALA A 10 -4.28 7.84 9.33
C ALA A 10 -3.86 7.55 10.79
N GLU A 11 -2.70 8.05 11.23
CA GLU A 11 -2.11 7.81 12.55
C GLU A 11 -1.88 6.32 12.89
N LEU A 12 -1.66 5.50 11.87
CA LEU A 12 -1.46 4.07 12.04
C LEU A 12 0.02 3.71 12.09
N THR A 13 0.39 2.78 12.96
CA THR A 13 1.64 2.02 12.84
C THR A 13 1.54 1.02 11.68
N GLN A 14 2.68 0.52 11.19
CA GLN A 14 2.68 -0.55 10.17
C GLN A 14 1.90 -1.80 10.64
N GLN A 15 1.97 -2.13 11.93
CA GLN A 15 1.26 -3.27 12.50
C GLN A 15 -0.25 -3.05 12.53
N GLN A 16 -0.71 -1.84 12.89
CA GLN A 16 -2.14 -1.53 12.89
C GLN A 16 -2.74 -1.57 11.49
N LEU A 17 -2.07 -0.95 10.50
CA LEU A 17 -2.51 -1.03 9.11
C LEU A 17 -2.53 -2.49 8.62
N ALA A 18 -1.51 -3.27 8.97
CA ALA A 18 -1.45 -4.69 8.60
C ALA A 18 -2.63 -5.46 9.19
N ASN A 19 -2.97 -5.22 10.47
CA ASN A 19 -4.10 -5.85 11.13
C ASN A 19 -5.44 -5.48 10.47
N GLN A 20 -5.67 -4.20 10.20
CA GLN A 20 -6.89 -3.72 9.54
C GLN A 20 -7.02 -4.27 8.12
N ALA A 21 -5.94 -4.22 7.35
CA ALA A 21 -5.91 -4.80 6.00
C ALA A 21 -5.80 -6.34 6.01
N ARG A 22 -5.69 -6.99 7.19
CA ARG A 22 -5.50 -8.43 7.42
C ARG A 22 -4.24 -9.05 6.76
N VAL A 23 -3.21 -8.28 6.50
CA VAL A 23 -1.96 -8.72 5.84
C VAL A 23 -0.82 -8.85 6.86
N ALA A 24 0.30 -9.44 6.45
CA ALA A 24 1.49 -9.45 7.30
C ALA A 24 2.10 -8.03 7.40
N ARG A 25 2.61 -7.67 8.58
CA ARG A 25 3.37 -6.42 8.78
C ARG A 25 4.56 -6.30 7.81
N ALA A 26 5.26 -7.41 7.57
CA ALA A 26 6.36 -7.46 6.61
C ALA A 26 5.92 -7.02 5.21
N SER A 27 4.69 -7.36 4.79
CA SER A 27 4.15 -6.91 3.51
C SER A 27 4.01 -5.39 3.46
N ILE A 28 3.51 -4.75 4.52
CA ILE A 28 3.45 -3.29 4.60
C ILE A 28 4.84 -2.68 4.49
N ALA A 29 5.82 -3.22 5.23
CA ALA A 29 7.19 -2.74 5.17
C ALA A 29 7.80 -2.89 3.76
N HIS A 30 7.53 -3.99 3.06
CA HIS A 30 8.01 -4.17 1.69
C HIS A 30 7.37 -3.18 0.70
N LEU A 31 6.06 -2.95 0.82
CA LEU A 31 5.35 -1.96 0.00
C LEU A 31 5.87 -0.54 0.27
N GLU A 32 6.09 -0.16 1.53
CA GLU A 32 6.62 1.17 1.90
C GLU A 32 8.10 1.39 1.53
N ASN A 33 8.81 0.32 1.22
CA ASN A 33 10.17 0.41 0.70
C ASN A 33 10.21 0.29 -0.82
N GLY A 34 9.13 -0.16 -1.45
CA GLY A 34 9.01 -0.30 -2.90
C GLY A 34 9.57 -1.60 -3.43
N TYR A 35 9.66 -2.66 -2.62
CA TYR A 35 10.20 -3.95 -3.04
C TYR A 35 9.35 -4.65 -4.11
N TYR A 36 8.03 -4.45 -4.08
CA TYR A 36 7.08 -4.97 -5.06
C TYR A 36 5.77 -4.17 -5.01
N PRO A 37 4.96 -4.21 -6.08
CA PRO A 37 3.63 -3.61 -6.12
C PRO A 37 2.61 -4.51 -5.42
N PRO A 38 1.53 -3.93 -4.86
CA PRO A 38 0.48 -4.73 -4.26
C PRO A 38 -0.26 -5.56 -5.32
N SER A 39 -0.84 -6.69 -4.94
CA SER A 39 -1.85 -7.36 -5.78
C SER A 39 -3.16 -6.57 -5.75
N ASN A 40 -4.06 -6.77 -6.73
CA ASN A 40 -5.39 -6.16 -6.73
C ASN A 40 -6.18 -6.43 -5.44
N SER A 41 -6.11 -7.67 -4.92
CA SER A 41 -6.74 -8.02 -3.65
C SER A 41 -6.13 -7.24 -2.47
N MET A 42 -4.81 -7.09 -2.44
CA MET A 42 -4.14 -6.34 -1.39
C MET A 42 -4.40 -4.83 -1.49
N ALA A 43 -4.44 -4.27 -2.70
CA ALA A 43 -4.77 -2.86 -2.92
C ALA A 43 -6.18 -2.54 -2.42
N ARG A 44 -7.19 -3.39 -2.70
CA ARG A 44 -8.55 -3.25 -2.14
C ARG A 44 -8.58 -3.27 -0.62
N ARG A 45 -7.82 -4.18 0.01
CA ARG A 45 -7.79 -4.31 1.47
C ARG A 45 -7.12 -3.11 2.13
N LEU A 46 -6.04 -2.61 1.53
CA LEU A 46 -5.37 -1.39 1.97
C LEU A 46 -6.26 -0.16 1.81
N SER A 47 -6.96 -0.05 0.68
CA SER A 47 -7.83 1.09 0.41
C SER A 47 -9.00 1.14 1.39
N THR A 48 -9.66 0.01 1.68
CA THR A 48 -10.70 -0.07 2.71
C THR A 48 -10.17 0.35 4.08
N ALA A 49 -9.07 -0.26 4.54
CA ALA A 49 -8.49 0.04 5.85
C ALA A 49 -8.09 1.51 6.02
N LEU A 50 -7.51 2.12 4.97
CA LEU A 50 -7.12 3.53 5.01
C LEU A 50 -8.32 4.46 4.89
N SER A 51 -9.34 4.12 4.09
CA SER A 51 -10.53 4.96 3.91
C SER A 51 -11.33 5.10 5.21
N GLU A 52 -11.50 4.00 5.94
CA GLU A 52 -12.18 3.98 7.24
C GLU A 52 -11.51 4.92 8.25
N GLN A 53 -10.18 4.96 8.24
CA GLN A 53 -9.41 5.75 9.19
C GLN A 53 -9.24 7.22 8.78
N LEU A 54 -9.14 7.50 7.47
CA LEU A 54 -8.94 8.85 6.95
C LEU A 54 -10.24 9.64 6.80
N GLY A 55 -11.40 8.98 6.85
CA GLY A 55 -12.70 9.63 6.70
C GLY A 55 -13.04 10.05 5.26
N PHE A 56 -12.32 9.51 4.26
CA PHE A 56 -12.65 9.68 2.85
C PHE A 56 -12.29 8.42 2.05
N GLU A 57 -12.93 8.24 0.90
CA GLU A 57 -12.73 7.06 0.07
C GLU A 57 -11.41 7.15 -0.72
N LEU A 58 -10.57 6.12 -0.54
CA LEU A 58 -9.44 5.83 -1.41
C LEU A 58 -9.83 4.73 -2.40
N SER A 59 -9.70 5.03 -3.69
CA SER A 59 -9.91 4.02 -4.74
C SER A 59 -8.82 2.94 -4.66
N PRO A 60 -9.19 1.64 -4.70
CA PRO A 60 -8.21 0.55 -4.81
C PRO A 60 -7.25 0.72 -5.98
N HIS A 61 -7.74 1.27 -7.10
CA HIS A 61 -6.93 1.52 -8.30
C HIS A 61 -5.85 2.58 -8.02
N ASP A 62 -6.22 3.68 -7.36
CA ASP A 62 -5.26 4.75 -7.05
C ASP A 62 -4.22 4.29 -6.03
N VAL A 63 -4.63 3.47 -5.06
CA VAL A 63 -3.69 2.83 -4.13
C VAL A 63 -2.70 1.93 -4.87
N PHE A 64 -3.18 1.13 -5.82
CA PHE A 64 -2.31 0.28 -6.63
C PHE A 64 -1.33 1.10 -7.46
N GLU A 65 -1.81 2.06 -8.25
CA GLU A 65 -0.99 2.85 -9.17
C GLU A 65 0.07 3.68 -8.43
N GLN A 66 -0.31 4.35 -7.35
CA GLN A 66 0.63 5.17 -6.58
C GLN A 66 1.75 4.32 -5.96
N ILE A 67 1.43 3.14 -5.40
CA ILE A 67 2.46 2.26 -4.83
C ILE A 67 3.37 1.70 -5.94
N ARG A 68 2.79 1.35 -7.10
CA ARG A 68 3.53 0.85 -8.27
C ARG A 68 4.49 1.91 -8.81
N GLU A 69 4.03 3.13 -9.00
CA GLU A 69 4.83 4.26 -9.51
C GLU A 69 5.98 4.58 -8.57
N ASP A 70 5.70 4.70 -7.27
CA ASP A 70 6.71 4.96 -6.26
C ASP A 70 7.78 3.85 -6.18
N GLY A 71 7.37 2.59 -6.33
CA GLY A 71 8.29 1.45 -6.34
C GLY A 71 9.18 1.44 -7.58
N SER A 72 8.62 1.75 -8.75
CA SER A 72 9.36 1.90 -10.00
C SER A 72 10.42 3.01 -9.90
N ALA A 73 10.08 4.15 -9.29
CA ALA A 73 11.02 5.25 -9.06
C ALA A 73 12.19 4.87 -8.15
N ARG A 74 12.04 3.82 -7.33
CA ARG A 74 13.07 3.30 -6.42
C ARG A 74 13.87 2.12 -6.99
N GLY A 75 13.67 1.78 -8.26
CA GLY A 75 14.46 0.74 -8.94
C GLY A 75 13.92 -0.68 -8.78
N TYR A 76 12.68 -0.86 -8.34
CA TYR A 76 12.03 -2.17 -8.48
C TYR A 76 11.79 -2.48 -9.96
N SER A 77 12.51 -3.48 -10.47
CA SER A 77 12.37 -3.99 -11.84
C SER A 77 11.11 -4.83 -11.93
N THR A 78 10.08 -4.32 -12.61
CA THR A 78 8.99 -5.16 -13.14
C THR A 78 9.57 -6.08 -14.21
N ARG A 79 10.11 -7.24 -13.83
CA ARG A 79 10.21 -8.34 -14.80
C ARG A 79 8.78 -8.72 -15.14
N ARG A 80 8.23 -8.11 -16.21
CA ARG A 80 7.12 -8.68 -16.96
C ARG A 80 7.56 -10.10 -17.30
N ARG A 81 7.01 -11.11 -16.63
CA ARG A 81 7.08 -12.48 -17.13
C ARG A 81 6.24 -12.48 -18.40
N SER A 82 6.94 -12.56 -19.53
CA SER A 82 6.41 -12.84 -20.86
C SER A 82 5.69 -14.18 -20.89
#